data_AF-A0A842SLQ0-F1
#
_entry.id   AF-A0A842SLQ0-F1
#
_cell.length_a   1.000
_cell.length_b   1.000
_cell.length_c   1.000
_cell.angle_alpha   90.00
_cell.angle_beta   90.00
_cell.angle_gamma   90.00
#
_symmetry.space_group_name_H-M   'P 1'
#
loop_
_entity.id
_entity.type
_entity.pdbx_description
1 polymer ?
#
loop_
_entity_poly.entity_id
_entity_poly.type
_entity_poly.pdbx_seq_one_letter_code
_entity_poly.pdbx_strand_id
1 'polypeptide(L)'
;MIVCEHLSISHSENGWRLNIPAKTAGAIGIFPGQNLFSFLDHETGRMILSPLHLTSMTNYFRFYLNDIRGSLHNVTRIFSERGLNILSGGGFGFSNIWVSEFLVDFTGSDSKPETIMDEVSDLGGFVTNREITELFPMGFKLDSTFNAEKAEDGVMVISEKPAESKIKRSNIGVVKAWPRLRAIFIDFFTPDTRLVHLQAKIKDQPGSLMALSEAISSYVNLGAIDEAHHAVASGEWNAYGELLKGTSEE
;
A
#
# COMPACT_ATOMS: atom_id res chain seq x y z
N MET A 1 -0.12 8.42 -4.75
CA MET A 1 -0.42 7.65 -5.97
C MET A 1 -0.48 6.20 -5.58
N ILE A 2 -1.56 5.51 -5.92
CA ILE A 2 -1.76 4.08 -5.64
C ILE A 2 -1.80 3.35 -6.97
N VAL A 3 -1.22 2.16 -7.02
CA VAL A 3 -1.23 1.32 -8.23
C VAL A 3 -2.21 0.18 -7.99
N CYS A 4 -3.23 0.08 -8.83
CA CYS A 4 -4.18 -1.03 -8.82
C CYS A 4 -3.90 -1.95 -10.01
N GLU A 5 -3.78 -3.25 -9.78
CA GLU A 5 -3.45 -4.25 -10.81
C GLU A 5 -3.98 -5.64 -10.39
N HIS A 6 -3.88 -6.64 -11.26
CA HIS A 6 -4.12 -8.03 -10.89
C HIS A 6 -2.80 -8.79 -10.81
N LEU A 7 -2.76 -9.79 -9.94
CA LEU A 7 -1.70 -10.79 -9.89
C LEU A 7 -2.29 -12.17 -10.15
N SER A 8 -1.44 -13.09 -10.60
CA SER A 8 -1.78 -14.51 -10.70
C SER A 8 -1.25 -15.28 -9.50
N ILE A 9 -2.00 -16.31 -9.12
CA ILE A 9 -1.68 -17.17 -7.99
C ILE A 9 -1.47 -18.58 -8.53
N SER A 10 -0.36 -19.20 -8.14
CA SER A 10 -0.10 -20.61 -8.45
C SER A 10 0.20 -21.38 -7.18
N HIS A 11 -0.22 -22.64 -7.15
CA HIS A 11 -0.13 -23.51 -5.98
C HIS A 11 0.78 -24.69 -6.26
N SER A 12 1.54 -25.12 -5.25
CA SER A 12 2.31 -26.36 -5.25
C SER A 12 1.98 -27.18 -3.99
N GLU A 13 2.44 -28.43 -3.92
CA GLU A 13 2.15 -29.31 -2.78
C GLU A 13 2.59 -28.72 -1.43
N ASN A 14 3.69 -27.96 -1.42
CA ASN A 14 4.33 -27.44 -0.21
C ASN A 14 4.34 -25.90 -0.14
N GLY A 15 3.57 -25.22 -0.97
CA GLY A 15 3.64 -23.76 -1.01
C GLY A 15 2.75 -23.14 -2.07
N TRP A 16 2.90 -21.84 -2.23
CA TRP A 16 2.14 -21.07 -3.20
C TRP A 16 2.92 -19.83 -3.60
N ARG A 17 2.58 -19.29 -4.76
CA ARG A 17 3.34 -18.22 -5.40
C ARG A 17 2.42 -17.15 -5.92
N LEU A 18 2.86 -15.92 -5.79
CA LEU A 18 2.22 -14.71 -6.28
C LEU A 18 3.10 -14.12 -7.38
N ASN A 19 2.55 -13.94 -8.58
CA ASN A 19 3.27 -13.24 -9.64
C ASN A 19 2.91 -11.76 -9.60
N ILE A 20 3.76 -10.95 -8.98
CA ILE A 20 3.56 -9.51 -8.84
C ILE A 20 4.06 -8.80 -10.10
N PRO A 21 3.21 -8.04 -10.81
CA PRO A 21 3.61 -7.34 -12.02
C PRO A 21 4.75 -6.35 -11.79
N ALA A 22 5.62 -6.16 -12.80
CA ALA A 22 6.78 -5.28 -12.72
C ALA A 22 6.45 -3.84 -12.29
N LYS A 23 5.31 -3.30 -12.75
CA LYS A 23 4.85 -1.95 -12.38
C LYS A 23 4.59 -1.85 -10.88
N THR A 24 3.84 -2.80 -10.34
CA THR A 24 3.55 -2.88 -8.90
C THR A 24 4.83 -3.13 -8.09
N ALA A 25 5.64 -4.12 -8.47
CA ALA A 25 6.90 -4.45 -7.78
C ALA A 25 7.86 -3.24 -7.76
N GLY A 26 8.04 -2.55 -8.89
CA GLY A 26 8.87 -1.36 -8.98
C GLY A 26 8.34 -0.19 -8.15
N ALA A 27 7.02 0.00 -8.10
CA ALA A 27 6.41 1.10 -7.37
C ALA A 27 6.60 1.02 -5.84
N ILE A 28 6.71 -0.19 -5.28
CA ILE A 28 6.99 -0.40 -3.84
C ILE A 28 8.44 -0.84 -3.56
N GLY A 29 9.24 -1.03 -4.60
CA GLY A 29 10.65 -1.42 -4.52
C GLY A 29 10.84 -2.85 -4.02
N ILE A 30 10.08 -3.80 -4.59
CA ILE A 30 10.34 -5.24 -4.47
C ILE A 30 11.31 -5.64 -5.59
N PHE A 31 12.34 -6.42 -5.24
CA PHE A 31 13.30 -6.97 -6.21
C PHE A 31 13.70 -8.41 -5.86
N PRO A 32 14.20 -9.20 -6.83
CA PRO A 32 14.62 -10.59 -6.59
C PRO A 32 15.73 -10.69 -5.52
N GLY A 33 15.67 -11.74 -4.70
CA GLY A 33 16.59 -11.99 -3.59
C GLY A 33 16.18 -11.32 -2.28
N GLN A 34 15.05 -10.61 -2.25
CA GLN A 34 14.54 -9.93 -1.07
C GLN A 34 13.57 -10.81 -0.27
N ASN A 35 13.68 -10.76 1.07
CA ASN A 35 12.66 -11.29 1.96
C ASN A 35 11.55 -10.27 2.15
N LEU A 36 10.30 -10.72 2.05
CA LEU A 36 9.11 -9.90 2.24
C LEU A 36 8.38 -10.31 3.51
N PHE A 37 7.78 -9.32 4.14
CA PHE A 37 6.98 -9.48 5.34
C PHE A 37 5.50 -9.44 4.95
N SER A 38 4.68 -10.30 5.56
CA SER A 38 3.25 -10.32 5.30
C SER A 38 2.42 -10.45 6.57
N PHE A 39 1.18 -10.01 6.45
CA PHE A 39 0.13 -10.21 7.44
C PHE A 39 -1.14 -10.61 6.69
N LEU A 40 -1.82 -11.67 7.15
CA LEU A 40 -3.11 -12.08 6.61
C LEU A 40 -4.18 -11.76 7.64
N ASP A 41 -5.08 -10.87 7.28
CA ASP A 41 -6.26 -10.60 8.09
C ASP A 41 -7.27 -11.74 7.88
N HIS A 42 -7.50 -12.55 8.90
CA HIS A 42 -8.42 -13.69 8.82
C HIS A 42 -9.89 -13.27 8.76
N GLU A 43 -10.25 -12.05 9.18
CA GLU A 43 -11.63 -11.58 9.14
C GLU A 43 -12.04 -11.20 7.70
N THR A 44 -11.18 -10.43 7.02
CA THR A 44 -11.43 -9.98 5.64
C THR A 44 -10.87 -10.96 4.60
N GLY A 45 -9.87 -11.76 4.98
CA GLY A 45 -9.06 -12.56 4.07
C GLY A 45 -8.12 -11.74 3.20
N ARG A 46 -7.89 -10.47 3.54
CA ARG A 46 -6.96 -9.56 2.85
C ARG A 46 -5.54 -9.82 3.33
N MET A 47 -4.60 -9.95 2.41
CA MET A 47 -3.18 -10.03 2.74
C MET A 47 -2.49 -8.70 2.52
N ILE A 48 -1.60 -8.37 3.44
CA ILE A 48 -0.70 -7.24 3.38
C ILE A 48 0.69 -7.81 3.13
N LEU A 49 1.42 -7.25 2.16
CA LEU A 49 2.79 -7.63 1.86
C LEU A 49 3.66 -6.38 1.75
N SER A 50 4.83 -6.40 2.36
CA SER A 50 5.77 -5.28 2.31
C SER A 50 7.24 -5.75 2.31
N PRO A 51 8.14 -5.06 1.60
CA PRO A 51 9.59 -5.15 1.81
C PRO A 51 10.05 -4.60 3.17
N LEU A 52 9.19 -3.88 3.90
CA LEU A 52 9.48 -3.33 5.21
C LEU A 52 8.77 -4.15 6.29
N HIS A 53 9.41 -4.28 7.45
CA HIS A 53 8.79 -4.85 8.63
C HIS A 53 7.89 -3.79 9.28
N LEU A 54 6.65 -3.69 8.80
CA LEU A 54 5.65 -2.76 9.32
C LEU A 54 4.93 -3.33 10.54
N THR A 55 4.63 -2.46 11.49
CA THR A 55 3.88 -2.77 12.71
C THR A 55 2.74 -1.78 12.91
N SER A 56 1.78 -2.10 13.77
CA SER A 56 0.75 -1.15 14.22
C SER A 56 1.30 0.13 14.88
N MET A 57 2.57 0.15 15.29
CA MET A 57 3.25 1.32 15.86
C MET A 57 3.96 2.18 14.82
N THR A 58 3.95 1.78 13.55
CA THR A 58 4.60 2.54 12.48
C THR A 58 3.75 3.75 12.06
N ASN A 59 4.37 4.92 11.95
CA ASN A 59 3.72 6.16 11.56
C ASN A 59 4.33 6.72 10.26
N TYR A 60 3.49 7.32 9.43
CA TYR A 60 3.93 8.04 8.23
C TYR A 60 3.94 9.55 8.48
N PHE A 61 5.12 10.15 8.43
CA PHE A 61 5.29 11.58 8.53
C PHE A 61 5.57 12.19 7.17
N ARG A 62 4.99 13.37 6.95
CA ARG A 62 5.35 14.26 5.86
C ARG A 62 5.63 15.65 6.41
N PHE A 63 6.85 16.10 6.20
CA PHE A 63 7.40 17.35 6.71
C PHE A 63 7.55 18.35 5.57
N TYR A 64 7.24 19.60 5.86
CA TYR A 64 7.42 20.75 4.99
C TYR A 64 8.29 21.74 5.74
N LEU A 65 9.53 21.91 5.28
CA LEU A 65 10.55 22.71 5.95
C LEU A 65 11.07 23.75 4.99
N ASN A 66 11.61 24.85 5.50
CA ASN A 66 12.40 25.71 4.64
C ASN A 66 13.67 24.97 4.20
N ASP A 67 14.03 25.12 2.92
CA ASP A 67 15.23 24.53 2.33
C ASP A 67 16.48 25.28 2.79
N ILE A 68 16.81 25.07 4.07
CA ILE A 68 18.00 25.61 4.73
C ILE A 68 18.93 24.43 4.96
N ARG A 69 20.23 24.66 4.76
CA ARG A 69 21.27 23.65 4.98
C ARG A 69 21.16 23.12 6.42
N GLY A 70 20.91 21.82 6.54
CA GLY A 70 20.81 21.14 7.83
C GLY A 70 19.38 20.78 8.26
N SER A 71 18.32 21.25 7.59
CA SER A 71 16.93 20.91 7.95
C SER A 71 16.68 19.40 8.00
N LEU A 72 17.17 18.65 7.00
CA LEU A 72 17.04 17.18 6.99
C LEU A 72 17.78 16.52 8.17
N HIS A 73 19.00 17.00 8.47
CA HIS A 73 19.78 16.50 9.59
C HIS A 73 19.09 16.76 10.93
N ASN A 74 18.47 17.93 11.10
CA ASN A 74 17.74 18.26 12.31
C ASN A 74 16.52 17.35 12.51
N VAL A 75 15.78 17.04 11.44
CA VAL A 75 14.64 16.10 11.52
C VAL A 75 15.09 14.68 11.81
N THR A 76 16.11 14.17 11.12
CA THR A 76 16.60 12.81 11.41
C THR A 76 17.19 12.71 12.82
N ARG A 77 17.78 13.79 13.33
CA ARG A 77 18.26 13.89 14.71
C ARG A 77 17.12 13.72 15.72
N ILE A 78 15.98 14.39 15.53
CA ILE A 78 14.78 14.26 16.39
C ILE A 78 14.36 12.80 16.55
N PHE A 79 14.36 12.02 15.46
CA PHE A 79 14.05 10.58 15.54
C PHE A 79 15.16 9.80 16.25
N SER A 80 16.43 10.04 15.90
CA SER A 80 17.56 9.29 16.44
C SER A 80 17.74 9.47 17.96
N GLU A 81 17.50 10.68 18.47
CA GLU A 81 17.62 10.98 19.91
C GLU A 81 16.57 10.25 20.76
N ARG A 82 15.49 9.77 20.11
CA ARG A 82 14.40 9.00 20.73
C ARG A 82 14.50 7.50 20.50
N GLY A 83 15.59 7.05 19.87
CA GLY A 83 15.79 5.66 19.51
C GLY A 83 14.75 5.14 18.50
N LEU A 84 14.16 6.03 17.69
CA LEU A 84 13.14 5.65 16.71
C LEU A 84 13.79 5.15 15.42
N ASN A 85 13.26 4.05 14.89
CA ASN A 85 13.77 3.43 13.66
C ASN A 85 13.09 4.03 12.44
N ILE A 86 13.86 4.67 11.56
CA ILE A 86 13.38 5.14 10.26
C ILE A 86 13.42 3.95 9.28
N LEU A 87 12.26 3.41 8.92
CA LEU A 87 12.12 2.27 8.00
C LEU A 87 12.27 2.69 6.53
N SER A 88 11.82 3.89 6.21
CA SER A 88 11.97 4.49 4.88
C SER A 88 11.99 6.00 5.02
N GLY A 89 12.76 6.65 4.15
CA GLY A 89 12.87 8.10 4.10
C GLY A 89 13.13 8.58 2.68
N GLY A 90 12.57 9.73 2.35
CA GLY A 90 12.82 10.41 1.08
C GLY A 90 12.55 11.89 1.22
N GLY A 91 13.04 12.68 0.26
CA GLY A 91 12.73 14.09 0.22
C GLY A 91 12.99 14.68 -1.15
N PHE A 92 12.32 15.79 -1.42
CA PHE A 92 12.49 16.56 -2.64
C PHE A 92 12.34 18.05 -2.33
N GLY A 93 13.11 18.87 -3.02
CA GLY A 93 12.98 20.32 -2.97
C GLY A 93 11.87 20.80 -3.90
N PHE A 94 11.10 21.78 -3.43
CA PHE A 94 10.12 22.52 -4.20
C PHE A 94 10.31 24.02 -3.92
N SER A 95 11.06 24.70 -4.80
CA SER A 95 11.48 26.09 -4.60
C SER A 95 12.26 26.25 -3.28
N ASN A 96 11.81 27.12 -2.38
CA ASN A 96 12.39 27.35 -1.05
C ASN A 96 11.86 26.39 0.04
N ILE A 97 11.02 25.43 -0.33
CA ILE A 97 10.44 24.45 0.59
C ILE A 97 11.07 23.09 0.31
N TRP A 98 11.58 22.47 1.35
CA TRP A 98 11.97 21.07 1.38
C TRP A 98 10.79 20.22 1.88
N VAL A 99 10.40 19.21 1.11
CA VAL A 99 9.39 18.22 1.53
C VAL A 99 10.10 16.91 1.80
N SER A 100 9.97 16.36 3.00
CA SER A 100 10.47 15.02 3.34
C SER A 100 9.34 14.11 3.83
N GLU A 101 9.47 12.83 3.52
CA GLU A 101 8.51 11.78 3.86
C GLU A 101 9.27 10.67 4.60
N PHE A 102 8.74 10.21 5.73
CA PHE A 102 9.36 9.16 6.54
C PHE A 102 8.33 8.16 7.03
N LEU A 103 8.72 6.88 7.02
CA LEU A 103 8.06 5.81 7.76
C LEU A 103 8.92 5.51 8.99
N VAL A 104 8.32 5.63 10.17
CA VAL A 104 9.05 5.52 11.45
C VAL A 104 8.35 4.54 12.36
N ASP A 105 9.09 3.58 12.89
CA ASP A 105 8.61 2.58 13.83
C ASP A 105 8.84 3.04 15.28
N PHE A 106 7.75 3.08 16.06
CA PHE A 106 7.75 3.45 17.48
C PHE A 106 7.80 2.24 18.41
N THR A 107 7.96 1.02 17.88
CA THR A 107 8.06 -0.19 18.68
C THR A 107 9.18 -0.08 19.72
N GLY A 108 8.81 -0.13 21.01
CA GLY A 108 9.75 -0.06 22.12
C GLY A 108 10.21 1.34 22.52
N SER A 109 9.63 2.41 21.95
CA SER A 109 9.86 3.79 22.39
C SER A 109 8.69 4.32 23.23
N ASP A 110 9.00 5.11 24.26
CA ASP A 110 8.00 5.85 25.04
C ASP A 110 7.55 7.15 24.36
N SER A 111 8.22 7.54 23.27
CA SER A 111 7.88 8.74 22.50
C SER A 111 6.56 8.53 21.77
N LYS A 112 5.77 9.60 21.66
CA LYS A 112 4.55 9.58 20.85
C LYS A 112 4.74 10.36 19.55
N PRO A 113 3.97 10.05 18.49
CA PRO A 113 4.04 10.80 17.24
C PRO A 113 3.82 12.32 17.41
N GLU A 114 2.97 12.74 18.35
CA GLU A 114 2.70 14.16 18.62
C GLU A 114 3.95 14.90 19.09
N THR A 115 4.81 14.26 19.90
CA THR A 115 6.07 14.84 20.36
C THR A 115 6.99 15.19 19.18
N ILE A 116 7.00 14.36 18.13
CA ILE A 116 7.78 14.63 16.92
C ILE A 116 7.18 15.82 16.15
N MET A 117 5.85 15.91 16.09
CA MET A 117 5.17 17.00 15.39
C MET A 117 5.46 18.35 16.04
N ASP A 118 5.43 18.41 17.36
CA ASP A 118 5.69 19.63 18.13
C ASP A 118 7.12 20.12 17.89
N GLU A 119 8.13 19.24 17.99
CA GLU A 119 9.54 19.63 17.83
C GLU A 119 9.92 20.03 16.41
N VAL A 120 9.29 19.44 15.40
CA VAL A 120 9.52 19.89 14.02
C VAL A 120 8.79 21.20 13.73
N SER A 121 7.66 21.46 14.40
CA SER A 121 7.00 22.75 14.34
C SER A 121 7.89 23.85 14.93
N ASP A 122 8.63 23.57 16.01
CA ASP A 122 9.62 24.48 16.59
C ASP A 122 10.79 24.82 15.64
N LEU A 123 11.08 23.95 14.66
CA LEU A 123 12.05 24.23 13.60
C LEU A 123 11.49 25.17 12.50
N GLY A 124 10.28 25.70 12.67
CA GLY A 124 9.58 26.49 11.66
C GLY A 124 9.05 25.64 10.50
N GLY A 125 8.93 24.33 10.71
CA GLY A 125 8.33 23.39 9.77
C GLY A 125 6.83 23.23 9.96
N PHE A 126 6.18 22.70 8.94
CA PHE A 126 4.83 22.17 9.04
C PHE A 126 4.86 20.65 8.87
N VAL A 127 4.11 19.92 9.69
CA VAL A 127 4.10 18.46 9.71
C VAL A 127 2.70 17.94 9.57
N THR A 128 2.52 16.96 8.70
CA THR A 128 1.36 16.07 8.73
C THR A 128 1.81 14.68 9.17
N ASN A 129 1.15 14.13 10.17
CA ASN A 129 1.29 12.73 10.55
C ASN A 129 0.03 11.98 10.09
N ARG A 130 0.21 10.74 9.64
CA ARG A 130 -0.87 9.79 9.43
C ARG A 130 -0.51 8.46 10.07
N GLU A 131 -1.33 8.01 11.00
CA GLU A 131 -1.23 6.65 11.52
C GLU A 131 -1.54 5.68 10.38
N ILE A 132 -0.70 4.66 10.18
CA ILE A 132 -0.95 3.70 9.11
C ILE A 132 -2.13 2.78 9.44
N THR A 133 -2.57 2.74 10.70
CA THR A 133 -3.78 2.04 11.19
C THR A 133 -5.08 2.56 10.57
N GLU A 134 -5.08 3.76 9.96
CA GLU A 134 -6.21 4.19 9.11
C GLU A 134 -6.37 3.34 7.83
N LEU A 135 -5.33 2.59 7.44
CA LEU A 135 -5.25 1.81 6.21
C LEU A 135 -4.96 0.32 6.45
N PHE A 136 -4.59 -0.06 7.68
CA PHE A 136 -4.22 -1.41 8.09
C PHE A 136 -5.13 -1.86 9.26
N PRO A 137 -5.44 -3.16 9.40
CA PRO A 137 -6.20 -3.68 10.54
C PRO A 137 -5.55 -3.28 11.88
N MET A 138 -6.34 -3.05 12.93
CA MET A 138 -5.78 -2.73 14.25
C MET A 138 -4.87 -3.86 14.77
N GLY A 139 -3.68 -3.52 15.27
CA GLY A 139 -2.80 -4.47 15.96
C GLY A 139 -1.96 -5.41 15.08
N PHE A 140 -1.77 -5.09 13.81
CA PHE A 140 -0.99 -5.95 12.90
C PHE A 140 0.53 -5.93 13.18
N LYS A 141 1.20 -7.03 12.78
CA LYS A 141 2.65 -7.14 12.65
C LYS A 141 2.95 -8.02 11.44
N LEU A 142 3.75 -7.54 10.49
CA LEU A 142 4.10 -8.34 9.31
C LEU A 142 5.23 -9.32 9.67
N ASP A 143 5.00 -10.61 9.47
CA ASP A 143 6.01 -11.64 9.70
C ASP A 143 6.81 -11.93 8.43
N SER A 144 8.09 -12.26 8.54
CA SER A 144 8.89 -12.70 7.38
C SER A 144 8.32 -14.02 6.86
N THR A 145 7.81 -14.01 5.63
CA THR A 145 6.93 -15.07 5.13
C THR A 145 7.14 -15.44 3.68
N PHE A 146 7.79 -14.56 2.90
CA PHE A 146 7.97 -14.78 1.48
C PHE A 146 9.36 -14.41 0.98
N ASN A 147 9.81 -15.13 -0.05
CA ASN A 147 11.02 -14.82 -0.79
C ASN A 147 10.65 -14.31 -2.19
N ALA A 148 11.30 -13.22 -2.61
CA ALA A 148 11.15 -12.65 -3.94
C ALA A 148 12.15 -13.29 -4.93
N GLU A 149 11.64 -13.80 -6.04
CA GLU A 149 12.41 -14.39 -7.14
C GLU A 149 12.13 -13.66 -8.45
N LYS A 150 13.05 -13.81 -9.41
CA LYS A 150 12.89 -13.22 -10.74
C LYS A 150 11.77 -13.94 -11.50
N ALA A 151 10.86 -13.18 -12.09
CA ALA A 151 9.88 -13.66 -13.06
C ALA A 151 10.09 -12.98 -14.42
N GLU A 152 9.39 -13.45 -15.46
CA GLU A 152 9.44 -12.87 -16.81
C GLU A 152 8.84 -11.45 -16.82
N ASP A 153 7.67 -11.27 -16.23
CA ASP A 153 6.91 -10.00 -16.25
C ASP A 153 6.84 -9.28 -14.87
N GLY A 154 7.82 -9.52 -14.00
CA GLY A 154 7.88 -8.89 -12.68
C GLY A 154 8.66 -9.68 -11.64
N VAL A 155 8.03 -9.87 -10.48
CA VAL A 155 8.62 -10.58 -9.35
C VAL A 155 7.68 -11.68 -8.90
N MET A 156 8.21 -12.90 -8.81
CA MET A 156 7.51 -14.03 -8.22
C MET A 156 7.79 -14.04 -6.72
N VAL A 157 6.74 -14.06 -5.90
CA VAL A 157 6.85 -14.09 -4.45
C VAL A 157 6.38 -15.44 -3.94
N ILE A 158 7.25 -16.18 -3.27
CA ILE A 158 7.05 -17.59 -2.90
C ILE A 158 6.89 -17.72 -1.40
N SER A 159 5.84 -18.41 -0.97
CA SER A 159 5.71 -18.90 0.41
C SER A 159 5.95 -20.41 0.46
N GLU A 160 6.78 -20.83 1.40
CA GLU A 160 6.97 -22.24 1.78
C GLU A 160 5.92 -22.71 2.79
N LYS A 161 5.04 -21.80 3.25
CA LYS A 161 3.91 -22.16 4.11
C LYS A 161 2.72 -22.56 3.24
N PRO A 162 1.91 -23.54 3.67
CA PRO A 162 0.69 -23.87 2.96
C PRO A 162 -0.27 -22.68 2.97
N ALA A 163 -0.89 -22.41 1.82
CA ALA A 163 -1.92 -21.38 1.70
C ALA A 163 -3.16 -21.69 2.57
N GLU A 164 -3.82 -20.65 3.06
CA GLU A 164 -5.14 -20.77 3.68
C GLU A 164 -6.20 -21.22 2.67
N SER A 165 -7.32 -21.76 3.16
CA SER A 165 -8.37 -22.36 2.33
C SER A 165 -8.94 -21.40 1.27
N LYS A 166 -9.12 -20.11 1.60
CA LYS A 166 -9.56 -19.06 0.67
C LYS A 166 -8.55 -18.86 -0.45
N ILE A 167 -7.27 -18.68 -0.09
CA ILE A 167 -6.16 -18.47 -1.02
C ILE A 167 -5.94 -19.69 -1.92
N LYS A 168 -6.05 -20.91 -1.37
CA LYS A 168 -5.95 -22.18 -2.12
C LYS A 168 -6.95 -22.29 -3.27
N ARG A 169 -8.13 -21.69 -3.10
CA ARG A 169 -9.19 -21.69 -4.11
C ARG A 169 -9.08 -20.53 -5.09
N SER A 170 -8.19 -19.58 -4.83
CA SER A 170 -7.99 -18.39 -5.65
C SER A 170 -6.92 -18.62 -6.72
N ASN A 171 -7.18 -18.11 -7.91
CA ASN A 171 -6.24 -18.05 -9.04
C ASN A 171 -5.87 -16.60 -9.40
N ILE A 172 -6.63 -15.63 -8.92
CA ILE A 172 -6.45 -14.19 -9.17
C ILE A 172 -6.45 -13.46 -7.83
N GLY A 173 -5.55 -12.49 -7.70
CA GLY A 173 -5.56 -11.49 -6.64
C GLY A 173 -5.62 -10.09 -7.23
N VAL A 174 -6.36 -9.20 -6.60
CA VAL A 174 -6.32 -7.76 -6.92
C VAL A 174 -5.36 -7.10 -5.96
N VAL A 175 -4.41 -6.33 -6.49
CA VAL A 175 -3.41 -5.62 -5.70
C VAL A 175 -3.72 -4.13 -5.64
N LYS A 176 -3.49 -3.55 -4.46
CA LYS A 176 -3.46 -2.10 -4.22
C LYS A 176 -2.11 -1.75 -3.63
N ALA A 177 -1.21 -1.23 -4.46
CA ALA A 177 0.13 -0.82 -4.04
C ALA A 177 0.11 0.62 -3.52
N TRP A 178 0.70 0.81 -2.35
CA TRP A 178 0.95 2.10 -1.72
C TRP A 178 2.45 2.40 -1.70
N PRO A 179 3.01 3.02 -2.76
CA PRO A 179 4.41 3.39 -2.85
C PRO A 179 4.97 4.10 -1.62
N ARG A 180 4.20 5.05 -1.07
CA ARG A 180 4.58 5.84 0.11
C ARG A 180 4.77 5.00 1.36
N LEU A 181 3.96 3.95 1.52
CA LEU A 181 4.03 3.03 2.64
C LEU A 181 4.91 1.81 2.32
N ARG A 182 5.36 1.69 1.06
CA ARG A 182 5.99 0.50 0.48
C ARG A 182 5.24 -0.77 0.87
N ALA A 183 3.93 -0.79 0.67
CA ALA A 183 3.10 -1.95 0.98
C ALA A 183 2.12 -2.24 -0.16
N ILE A 184 1.75 -3.50 -0.33
CA ILE A 184 0.63 -3.90 -1.18
C ILE A 184 -0.43 -4.59 -0.31
N PHE A 185 -1.68 -4.29 -0.63
CA PHE A 185 -2.85 -5.01 -0.13
C PHE A 185 -3.35 -5.92 -1.24
N ILE A 186 -3.63 -7.16 -0.90
CA ILE A 186 -4.00 -8.21 -1.85
C ILE A 186 -5.33 -8.81 -1.40
N ASP A 187 -6.33 -8.64 -2.25
CA ASP A 187 -7.64 -9.28 -2.09
C ASP A 187 -7.73 -10.48 -3.04
N PHE A 188 -8.09 -11.64 -2.47
CA PHE A 188 -8.10 -12.92 -3.18
C PHE A 188 -9.49 -13.29 -3.68
N PHE A 189 -9.57 -13.64 -4.97
CA PHE A 189 -10.82 -13.99 -5.63
C PHE A 189 -10.74 -15.40 -6.21
N THR A 190 -11.85 -16.12 -6.13
CA THR A 190 -11.97 -17.47 -6.67
C THR A 190 -12.42 -17.39 -8.14
N PRO A 191 -12.19 -18.44 -8.95
CA PRO A 191 -12.57 -18.43 -10.37
C PRO A 191 -14.06 -18.17 -10.64
N ASP A 192 -14.93 -18.46 -9.67
CA ASP A 192 -16.37 -18.23 -9.72
C ASP A 192 -16.75 -16.77 -9.42
N THR A 193 -15.84 -15.94 -8.91
CA THR A 193 -16.05 -14.51 -8.75
C THR A 193 -16.17 -13.85 -10.13
N ARG A 194 -17.26 -13.12 -10.36
CA ARG A 194 -17.46 -12.28 -11.55
C ARG A 194 -16.75 -10.94 -11.40
N LEU A 195 -15.42 -10.98 -11.33
CA LEU A 195 -14.59 -9.80 -11.20
C LEU A 195 -14.62 -8.96 -12.48
N VAL A 196 -14.87 -7.66 -12.35
CA VAL A 196 -14.85 -6.71 -13.46
C VAL A 196 -13.69 -5.75 -13.25
N HIS A 197 -12.88 -5.54 -14.29
CA HIS A 197 -11.87 -4.49 -14.34
C HIS A 197 -12.39 -3.33 -15.16
N LEU A 198 -12.47 -2.16 -14.53
CA LEU A 198 -12.88 -0.91 -15.15
C LEU A 198 -11.66 -0.01 -15.29
N GLN A 199 -11.37 0.38 -16.53
CA GLN A 199 -10.31 1.32 -16.87
C GLN A 199 -10.94 2.54 -17.55
N ALA A 200 -10.65 3.73 -17.02
CA ALA A 200 -11.15 4.99 -17.58
C ALA A 200 -10.04 6.03 -17.61
N LYS A 201 -10.03 6.89 -18.64
CA LYS A 201 -9.21 8.09 -18.67
C LYS A 201 -10.08 9.28 -18.31
N ILE A 202 -9.88 9.83 -17.12
CA ILE A 202 -10.76 10.86 -16.57
C ILE A 202 -10.03 12.20 -16.63
N LYS A 203 -10.72 13.25 -17.05
CA LYS A 203 -10.18 14.61 -16.91
C LYS A 203 -10.19 14.95 -15.42
N ASP A 204 -9.07 15.46 -14.91
CA ASP A 204 -8.89 15.81 -13.50
C ASP A 204 -9.71 17.05 -13.10
N GLN A 205 -11.04 16.91 -13.12
CA GLN A 205 -12.00 17.89 -12.63
C GLN A 205 -12.61 17.35 -11.33
N PRO A 206 -12.70 18.17 -10.27
CA PRO A 206 -13.33 17.78 -9.02
C PRO A 206 -14.71 17.13 -9.26
N GLY A 207 -14.95 15.96 -8.66
CA GLY A 207 -16.23 15.24 -8.75
C GLY A 207 -16.38 14.26 -9.93
N SER A 208 -15.49 14.28 -10.93
CA SER A 208 -15.62 13.36 -12.10
C SER A 208 -15.50 11.88 -11.73
N LEU A 209 -14.68 11.56 -10.73
CA LEU A 209 -14.56 10.21 -10.17
C LEU A 209 -15.83 9.77 -9.43
N MET A 210 -16.43 10.68 -8.67
CA MET A 210 -17.64 10.41 -7.90
C MET A 210 -18.81 10.13 -8.84
N ALA A 211 -18.99 10.95 -9.88
CA ALA A 211 -20.03 10.75 -10.90
C ALA A 211 -19.86 9.42 -11.65
N LEU A 212 -18.62 9.03 -11.99
CA LEU A 212 -18.36 7.73 -12.61
C LEU A 212 -18.71 6.58 -11.66
N SER A 213 -18.26 6.66 -10.40
CA SER A 213 -18.53 5.65 -9.38
C SER A 213 -20.03 5.47 -9.14
N GLU A 214 -20.78 6.56 -9.04
CA GLU A 214 -22.24 6.54 -8.89
C GLU A 214 -22.91 5.86 -10.09
N ALA A 215 -22.51 6.21 -11.32
CA ALA A 215 -23.10 5.67 -12.54
C ALA A 215 -22.97 4.15 -12.69
N ILE A 216 -21.91 3.55 -12.13
CA ILE A 216 -21.64 2.11 -12.23
C ILE A 216 -22.02 1.31 -10.96
N SER A 217 -22.27 2.00 -9.84
CA SER A 217 -22.56 1.39 -8.54
C SER A 217 -23.77 0.46 -8.52
N SER A 218 -24.73 0.67 -9.43
CA SER A 218 -25.93 -0.18 -9.57
C SER A 218 -25.64 -1.56 -10.20
N TYR A 219 -24.50 -1.72 -10.87
CA TYR A 219 -24.13 -2.96 -11.59
C TYR A 219 -22.89 -3.62 -11.01
N VAL A 220 -22.03 -2.85 -10.35
CA VAL A 220 -20.72 -3.27 -9.85
C VAL A 220 -20.58 -2.83 -8.40
N ASN A 221 -20.33 -3.80 -7.51
CA ASN A 221 -19.94 -3.54 -6.15
C ASN A 221 -18.47 -3.12 -6.10
N LEU A 222 -18.23 -1.81 -6.09
CA LEU A 222 -16.89 -1.23 -5.90
C LEU A 222 -16.44 -1.22 -4.43
N GLY A 223 -17.39 -1.32 -3.50
CA GLY A 223 -17.12 -1.35 -2.05
C GLY A 223 -16.47 -2.67 -1.58
N ALA A 224 -16.47 -3.71 -2.42
CA ALA A 224 -15.77 -4.96 -2.13
C ALA A 224 -14.23 -4.83 -2.21
N ILE A 225 -13.72 -3.77 -2.85
CA ILE A 225 -12.27 -3.60 -3.11
C ILE A 225 -11.72 -2.26 -2.57
N ASP A 226 -12.63 -1.33 -2.20
CA ASP A 226 -12.47 -0.13 -1.40
C ASP A 226 -11.51 1.00 -1.86
N GLU A 227 -12.08 2.22 -1.79
CA GLU A 227 -11.67 3.56 -2.23
C GLU A 227 -11.25 3.76 -3.71
N ALA A 228 -11.94 4.67 -4.40
CA ALA A 228 -11.65 5.11 -5.77
C ALA A 228 -10.32 5.89 -5.83
N HIS A 229 -9.32 5.37 -6.55
CA HIS A 229 -7.98 5.97 -6.56
C HIS A 229 -7.55 6.47 -7.96
N HIS A 230 -7.13 7.73 -8.01
CA HIS A 230 -6.66 8.40 -9.22
C HIS A 230 -5.13 8.27 -9.36
N ALA A 231 -4.65 7.69 -10.47
CA ALA A 231 -3.24 7.79 -10.83
C ALA A 231 -2.98 9.17 -11.47
N VAL A 232 -2.74 10.17 -10.62
CA VAL A 232 -2.59 11.60 -10.98
C VAL A 232 -1.60 11.84 -12.14
N ALA A 233 -0.57 11.00 -12.30
CA ALA A 233 0.44 11.17 -13.34
C ALA A 233 -0.01 10.74 -14.75
N SER A 234 -0.94 9.80 -14.88
CA SER A 234 -1.43 9.31 -16.19
C SER A 234 -2.84 9.80 -16.53
N GLY A 235 -3.61 10.28 -15.54
CA GLY A 235 -5.04 10.55 -15.67
C GLY A 235 -5.86 9.26 -15.89
N GLU A 236 -5.24 8.10 -15.65
CA GLU A 236 -5.89 6.80 -15.75
C GLU A 236 -6.41 6.37 -14.39
N TRP A 237 -7.66 5.97 -14.39
CA TRP A 237 -8.36 5.39 -13.26
C TRP A 237 -8.54 3.90 -13.51
N ASN A 238 -8.17 3.10 -12.52
CA ASN A 238 -8.37 1.65 -12.53
C ASN A 238 -9.14 1.28 -11.26
N ALA A 239 -10.26 0.59 -11.43
CA ALA A 239 -10.98 -0.03 -10.33
C ALA A 239 -11.34 -1.46 -10.67
N TYR A 240 -11.41 -2.25 -9.62
CA TYR A 240 -11.96 -3.60 -9.67
C TYR A 240 -13.24 -3.59 -8.85
N GLY A 241 -14.22 -4.37 -9.29
CA GLY A 241 -15.43 -4.59 -8.50
C GLY A 241 -16.07 -5.93 -8.84
N GLU A 242 -16.96 -6.37 -7.97
CA GLU A 242 -17.73 -7.59 -8.20
C GLU A 242 -19.02 -7.25 -8.93
N LEU A 243 -19.30 -7.94 -10.04
CA LEU A 243 -20.58 -7.79 -10.73
C LEU A 243 -21.70 -8.28 -9.81
N LEU A 244 -22.65 -7.40 -9.47
CA LEU A 244 -23.72 -7.68 -8.51
C LEU A 244 -24.80 -8.65 -9.03
N LYS A 245 -24.72 -9.09 -10.30
CA LYS A 245 -25.80 -9.75 -11.05
C LYS A 245 -27.08 -8.91 -11.06
N GLY A 246 -27.31 -8.20 -12.17
CA GLY A 246 -28.65 -8.15 -12.74
C GLY A 246 -28.90 -9.48 -13.46
N THR A 247 -29.89 -10.24 -13.02
CA THR A 247 -30.74 -10.97 -13.96
C THR A 247 -31.35 -9.93 -14.89
N SER A 248 -30.87 -9.81 -16.13
CA SER A 248 -31.74 -9.30 -17.18
C SER A 248 -32.69 -10.43 -17.57
N GLU A 249 -33.72 -10.63 -16.75
CA GLU A 249 -35.02 -10.82 -17.35
C GLU A 249 -35.60 -9.40 -17.45
N GLU A 250 -35.98 -9.03 -18.68
CA GLU A 250 -36.40 -7.70 -19.20
C GLU A 250 -35.29 -6.84 -19.82
#